data_AF-A0A2K3NVM9-F1
#
_entry.id   AF-A0A2K3NVM9-F1
#
_cell.length_a   1.000
_cell.length_b   1.000
_cell.length_c   1.000
_cell.angle_alpha   90.00
_cell.angle_beta   90.00
_cell.angle_gamma   90.00
#
_symmetry.space_group_name_H-M   'P 1'
#
loop_
_entity.id
_entity.type
_entity.pdbx_description
1 polymer ?
#
loop_
_entity_poly.entity_id
_entity_poly.type
_entity_poly.pdbx_seq_one_letter_code
_entity_poly.pdbx_strand_id
1 'polypeptide(L)'
;AFYGDEDELPKYYGQIKEVRRIDSTIELQVIYLTDCWLPKKVDKWDDEDMIISCARFKVKPNGKVCTYHNTNSVSHQVHASLDGKNKYCEIYPRKGEIWALYRGWTTKLKRSDLKNCEYDIVEVTEVTDSWIDVLFLEKVSGYSSVFKCKLSSGRQKMSMTIDRTELLRFSHQIPAFKLTEEHDSNLKGFWELDPGAIPVHYLRKE
;
A
#
# COMPACT_ATOMS: atom_id res chain seq x y z
N ALA A 1 -6.36 6.09 -0.13
CA ALA A 1 -6.50 4.65 -0.36
C ALA A 1 -7.79 4.17 0.29
N PHE A 2 -8.42 3.17 -0.31
CA PHE A 2 -9.69 2.59 0.11
C PHE A 2 -9.55 1.06 0.13
N TYR A 3 -10.18 0.43 1.12
CA TYR A 3 -10.21 -1.03 1.26
C TYR A 3 -11.00 -1.67 0.12
N GLY A 4 -10.48 -2.78 -0.40
CA GLY A 4 -11.08 -3.59 -1.45
C GLY A 4 -11.84 -4.79 -0.91
N ASP A 5 -12.73 -5.36 -1.73
CA ASP A 5 -13.54 -6.53 -1.35
C ASP A 5 -12.78 -7.86 -1.56
N GLU A 6 -11.69 -7.85 -2.34
CA GLU A 6 -10.98 -9.08 -2.73
C GLU A 6 -10.23 -9.72 -1.56
N ASP A 7 -9.54 -8.90 -0.78
CA ASP A 7 -8.69 -9.31 0.34
C ASP A 7 -8.69 -8.32 1.49
N GLU A 8 -9.66 -7.39 1.52
CA GLU A 8 -9.84 -6.38 2.58
C GLU A 8 -8.67 -5.40 2.74
N LEU A 9 -7.78 -5.30 1.75
CA LEU A 9 -6.59 -4.44 1.80
C LEU A 9 -6.75 -3.16 0.97
N PRO A 10 -6.03 -2.07 1.32
CA PRO A 10 -6.28 -0.73 0.76
C PRO A 10 -5.62 -0.50 -0.61
N LYS A 11 -6.02 -1.29 -1.62
CA LYS A 11 -5.43 -1.24 -2.97
C LYS A 11 -6.12 -0.24 -3.92
N TYR A 12 -7.27 0.29 -3.54
CA TYR A 12 -8.04 1.22 -4.37
C TYR A 12 -7.70 2.68 -4.05
N TYR A 13 -7.74 3.52 -5.07
CA TYR A 13 -7.52 4.96 -4.90
C TYR A 13 -8.69 5.77 -5.44
N GLY A 14 -9.03 6.82 -4.72
CA GLY A 14 -10.10 7.74 -5.06
C GLY A 14 -9.81 9.12 -4.53
N GLN A 15 -10.32 10.14 -5.22
CA GLN A 15 -10.31 11.51 -4.77
C GLN A 15 -11.58 11.77 -3.97
N ILE A 16 -11.44 12.13 -2.70
CA ILE A 16 -12.53 12.69 -1.90
C ILE A 16 -12.76 14.12 -2.42
N LYS A 17 -13.92 14.34 -3.04
CA LYS A 17 -14.32 15.65 -3.58
C LYS A 17 -14.96 16.53 -2.54
N GLU A 18 -15.73 15.92 -1.67
CA GLU A 18 -16.50 16.63 -0.66
C GLU A 18 -16.66 15.76 0.59
N VAL A 19 -16.61 16.41 1.74
CA VAL A 19 -16.89 15.82 3.05
C VAL A 19 -17.99 16.68 3.66
N ARG A 20 -19.15 16.06 3.90
CA ARG A 20 -20.29 16.72 4.55
C ARG A 20 -20.54 16.06 5.89
N ARG A 21 -21.01 16.86 6.84
CA ARG A 21 -21.58 16.35 8.08
C ARG A 21 -23.09 16.53 8.00
N ILE A 22 -23.82 15.43 8.03
CA ILE A 22 -25.29 15.40 8.01
C ILE A 22 -25.71 14.77 9.34
N ASP A 23 -26.24 15.61 10.23
CA ASP A 23 -26.53 15.27 11.63
C ASP A 23 -25.31 14.68 12.36
N SER A 24 -25.43 13.42 12.80
CA SER A 24 -24.37 12.64 13.46
C SER A 24 -23.56 11.77 12.50
N THR A 25 -23.80 11.85 11.19
CA THR A 25 -23.12 11.05 10.16
C THR A 25 -22.19 11.88 9.29
N ILE A 26 -21.15 11.24 8.75
CA ILE A 26 -20.24 11.82 7.77
C ILE A 26 -20.61 11.27 6.40
N GLU A 27 -20.85 12.16 5.44
CA GLU A 27 -21.02 11.81 4.04
C GLU A 27 -19.74 12.16 3.27
N LEU A 28 -19.25 11.20 2.48
CA LEU A 28 -18.10 11.36 1.60
C LEU A 28 -18.53 11.20 0.15
N GLN A 29 -18.14 12.15 -0.69
CA GLN A 29 -18.25 12.02 -2.14
C GLN A 29 -16.89 11.67 -2.72
N VAL A 30 -16.79 10.49 -3.35
CA VAL A 30 -15.54 9.92 -3.85
C VAL A 30 -15.63 9.69 -5.34
N ILE A 31 -14.58 10.09 -6.07
CA ILE A 31 -14.37 9.69 -7.46
C ILE A 31 -13.18 8.75 -7.53
N TYR A 32 -13.42 7.49 -7.89
CA TYR A 32 -12.37 6.48 -8.02
C TYR A 32 -11.45 6.74 -9.21
N LEU A 33 -10.18 6.42 -9.01
CA LEU A 33 -9.13 6.51 -10.01
C LEU A 33 -9.03 5.20 -10.78
N THR A 34 -9.82 5.05 -11.85
CA THR A 34 -9.91 3.81 -12.62
C THR A 34 -8.93 3.72 -13.78
N ASP A 35 -8.58 4.85 -14.39
CA ASP A 35 -7.68 4.87 -15.54
C ASP A 35 -6.25 5.05 -15.05
N CYS A 36 -5.38 4.10 -15.36
CA CYS A 36 -3.98 4.16 -14.99
C CYS A 36 -3.04 3.82 -16.16
N TRP A 37 -1.80 4.29 -16.07
CA TRP A 37 -0.72 3.99 -16.99
C TRP A 37 0.50 3.55 -16.22
N LEU A 38 1.07 2.43 -16.65
CA LEU A 38 2.35 1.95 -16.19
C LEU A 38 3.47 2.52 -17.06
N PRO A 39 4.68 2.73 -16.50
CA PRO A 39 5.87 2.99 -17.29
C PRO A 39 6.08 1.90 -18.36
N LYS A 40 6.62 2.27 -19.52
CA LYS A 40 6.69 1.41 -20.72
C LYS A 40 7.38 0.05 -20.51
N LYS A 41 8.33 -0.02 -19.57
CA LYS A 41 9.14 -1.22 -19.30
C LYS A 41 8.58 -2.12 -18.21
N VAL A 42 7.46 -1.75 -17.58
CA VAL A 42 6.86 -2.56 -16.52
C VAL A 42 6.26 -3.82 -17.10
N ASP A 43 6.60 -4.96 -16.50
CA ASP A 43 6.00 -6.26 -16.79
C ASP A 43 4.55 -6.22 -16.33
N LYS A 44 3.63 -6.33 -17.28
CA LYS A 44 2.19 -6.24 -17.02
C LYS A 44 1.66 -7.55 -16.46
N TRP A 45 0.58 -7.48 -15.71
CA TRP A 45 -0.21 -8.66 -15.37
C TRP A 45 -0.74 -9.34 -16.63
N ASP A 46 -0.76 -10.67 -16.62
CA ASP A 46 -1.41 -11.49 -17.65
C ASP A 46 -2.94 -11.42 -17.51
N ASP A 47 -3.44 -11.21 -16.28
CA ASP A 47 -4.84 -10.97 -15.97
C ASP A 47 -5.15 -9.46 -16.06
N GLU A 48 -5.94 -9.06 -17.05
CA GLU A 48 -6.31 -7.66 -17.28
C GLU A 48 -7.17 -7.06 -16.15
N ASP A 49 -7.85 -7.92 -15.37
CA ASP A 49 -8.64 -7.51 -14.22
C ASP A 49 -7.78 -7.36 -12.96
N MET A 50 -6.50 -7.71 -12.97
CA MET A 50 -5.65 -7.62 -11.79
C MET A 50 -5.46 -6.16 -11.32
N ILE A 51 -5.45 -5.95 -10.00
CA ILE A 51 -5.39 -4.62 -9.40
C ILE A 51 -4.00 -3.99 -9.61
N ILE A 52 -3.99 -2.73 -10.01
CA ILE A 52 -2.76 -1.92 -10.17
C ILE A 52 -2.73 -0.85 -9.08
N SER A 53 -1.81 -1.02 -8.13
CA SER A 53 -1.66 -0.10 -6.99
C SER A 53 -0.49 0.87 -7.12
N CYS A 54 0.40 0.64 -8.10
CA CYS A 54 1.58 1.47 -8.35
C CYS A 54 1.57 1.96 -9.80
N ALA A 55 1.06 3.16 -10.03
CA ALA A 55 0.90 3.71 -11.37
C ALA A 55 0.70 5.22 -11.37
N ARG A 56 0.66 5.78 -12.58
CA ARG A 56 0.11 7.10 -12.84
C ARG A 56 -1.38 6.97 -13.14
N PHE A 57 -2.21 7.65 -12.38
CA PHE A 57 -3.67 7.60 -12.50
C PHE A 57 -4.23 8.90 -13.08
N LYS A 58 -5.32 8.81 -13.85
CA LYS A 58 -6.07 9.98 -14.32
C LYS A 58 -7.02 10.45 -13.25
N VAL A 59 -6.92 11.73 -12.92
CA VAL A 59 -7.95 12.42 -12.15
C VAL A 59 -9.05 12.83 -13.12
N LYS A 60 -10.27 12.32 -12.90
CA LYS A 60 -11.46 12.67 -13.69
C LYS A 60 -12.35 13.63 -12.88
N PRO A 61 -12.31 14.94 -13.11
CA PRO A 61 -13.14 15.88 -12.35
C PRO A 61 -14.65 15.56 -12.42
N ASN A 62 -15.09 15.06 -13.58
CA ASN A 62 -16.49 14.70 -13.86
C ASN A 62 -16.69 13.18 -13.90
N GLY A 63 -15.91 12.42 -13.12
CA GLY A 63 -16.08 10.98 -13.00
C GLY A 63 -17.36 10.60 -12.25
N LYS A 64 -17.71 9.31 -12.27
CA LYS A 64 -18.83 8.78 -11.47
C LYS A 64 -18.53 9.06 -9.98
N VAL A 65 -19.46 9.74 -9.33
CA VAL A 65 -19.39 10.00 -7.89
C VAL A 65 -20.01 8.82 -7.14
N CYS A 66 -19.28 8.31 -6.16
CA CYS A 66 -19.76 7.34 -5.18
C CYS A 66 -19.96 8.06 -3.85
N THR A 67 -21.12 7.85 -3.21
CA THR A 67 -21.45 8.44 -1.91
C THR A 67 -21.33 7.40 -0.81
N TYR A 68 -20.60 7.73 0.26
CA TYR A 68 -20.47 6.91 1.47
C TYR A 68 -21.05 7.67 2.66
N HIS A 69 -21.69 6.97 3.59
CA HIS A 69 -22.28 7.56 4.81
C HIS A 69 -21.47 7.28 6.08
N ASN A 70 -20.21 6.85 5.91
CA ASN A 70 -19.21 6.68 6.96
C ASN A 70 -17.81 6.68 6.33
N THR A 71 -16.78 6.52 7.16
CA THR A 71 -15.36 6.50 6.74
C THR A 71 -14.77 5.09 6.71
N ASN A 72 -15.55 4.03 6.92
CA ASN A 72 -15.03 2.67 7.13
C ASN A 72 -14.27 2.12 5.91
N SER A 73 -14.64 2.57 4.70
CA SER A 73 -13.95 2.18 3.47
C SER A 73 -12.66 2.96 3.23
N VAL A 74 -12.40 4.04 3.97
CA VAL A 74 -11.21 4.89 3.83
C VAL A 74 -10.10 4.33 4.69
N SER A 75 -8.93 4.08 4.10
CA SER A 75 -7.74 3.68 4.86
C SER A 75 -6.90 4.91 5.24
N HIS A 76 -6.24 5.52 4.26
CA HIS A 76 -5.33 6.64 4.51
C HIS A 76 -5.24 7.58 3.31
N GLN A 77 -4.76 8.80 3.55
CA GLN A 77 -4.37 9.70 2.48
C GLN A 77 -3.03 9.24 1.89
N VAL A 78 -3.02 8.98 0.58
CA VAL A 78 -1.78 8.62 -0.14
C VAL A 78 -1.05 9.88 -0.57
N HIS A 79 0.28 9.83 -0.58
CA HIS A 79 1.06 10.92 -1.18
C HIS A 79 0.99 10.81 -2.70
N ALA A 80 0.19 11.68 -3.31
CA ALA A 80 0.05 11.79 -4.75
C ALA A 80 0.85 12.98 -5.29
N SER A 81 1.78 12.74 -6.21
CA SER A 81 2.39 13.80 -7.01
C SER A 81 1.37 14.23 -8.08
N LEU A 82 0.89 15.47 -8.03
CA LEU A 82 0.00 16.00 -9.07
C LEU A 82 0.83 16.62 -10.20
N ASP A 83 0.41 16.41 -11.44
CA ASP A 83 0.96 17.20 -12.55
C ASP A 83 0.53 18.67 -12.42
N GLY A 84 1.22 19.60 -13.07
CA GLY A 84 0.92 21.04 -12.96
C GLY A 84 -0.48 21.48 -13.39
N LYS A 85 -1.31 20.55 -13.90
CA LYS A 85 -2.72 20.76 -14.28
C LYS A 85 -3.70 19.92 -13.43
N ASN A 86 -3.22 19.21 -12.42
CA ASN A 86 -3.98 18.28 -11.55
C ASN A 86 -4.84 17.26 -12.33
N LYS A 87 -4.40 16.87 -13.53
CA LYS A 87 -5.03 15.88 -14.40
C LYS A 87 -4.57 14.47 -14.07
N TYR A 88 -3.37 14.33 -13.51
CA TYR A 88 -2.80 13.04 -13.15
C TYR A 88 -2.24 13.07 -11.76
N CYS A 89 -2.33 11.93 -11.08
CA CYS A 89 -1.65 11.68 -9.82
C CYS A 89 -0.76 10.45 -9.95
N GLU A 90 0.44 10.52 -9.39
CA GLU A 90 1.38 9.43 -9.35
C GLU A 90 1.45 8.83 -7.95
N ILE A 91 1.21 7.52 -7.88
CA ILE A 91 1.29 6.74 -6.64
C ILE A 91 2.33 5.66 -6.90
N TYR A 92 3.51 5.87 -6.30
CA TYR A 92 4.66 4.99 -6.39
C TYR A 92 5.32 4.89 -5.02
N PRO A 93 6.02 3.78 -4.72
CA PRO A 93 6.76 3.63 -3.48
C PRO A 93 7.83 4.71 -3.31
N ARG A 94 7.97 5.24 -2.08
CA ARG A 94 8.96 6.26 -1.73
C ARG A 94 9.81 5.80 -0.56
N LYS A 95 11.05 6.31 -0.52
CA LYS A 95 11.97 6.05 0.59
C LYS A 95 11.33 6.40 1.94
N GLY A 96 11.41 5.47 2.88
CA GLY A 96 10.86 5.54 4.23
C GLY A 96 9.42 5.05 4.36
N GLU A 97 8.73 4.75 3.27
CA GLU A 97 7.37 4.19 3.32
C GLU A 97 7.39 2.68 3.57
N ILE A 98 6.33 2.19 4.22
CA ILE A 98 6.09 0.77 4.41
C ILE A 98 5.11 0.29 3.35
N TRP A 99 5.45 -0.81 2.69
CA TRP A 99 4.66 -1.40 1.61
C TRP A 99 4.50 -2.91 1.80
N ALA A 100 3.36 -3.43 1.37
CA ALA A 100 3.17 -4.85 1.17
C ALA A 100 3.61 -5.25 -0.24
N LEU A 101 4.34 -6.36 -0.34
CA LEU A 101 4.73 -7.01 -1.59
C LEU A 101 3.98 -8.33 -1.74
N TYR A 102 3.53 -8.66 -2.95
CA TYR A 102 3.00 -9.99 -3.25
C TYR A 102 4.11 -11.05 -3.03
N ARG A 103 3.90 -11.97 -2.10
CA ARG A 103 4.85 -13.08 -1.87
C ARG A 103 4.76 -14.04 -3.07
N GLY A 104 5.92 -14.39 -3.62
CA GLY A 104 5.96 -15.25 -4.83
C GLY A 104 5.43 -14.56 -6.09
N TRP A 105 5.52 -13.22 -6.16
CA TRP A 105 5.10 -12.43 -7.31
C TRP A 105 5.54 -13.01 -8.67
N THR A 106 4.60 -13.09 -9.60
CA THR A 106 4.80 -13.34 -11.04
C THR A 106 3.70 -12.63 -11.82
N THR A 107 3.89 -12.31 -13.09
CA THR A 107 2.85 -11.66 -13.93
C THR A 107 1.56 -12.49 -14.06
N LYS A 108 1.63 -13.79 -13.77
CA LYS A 108 0.51 -14.75 -13.85
C LYS A 108 -0.45 -14.69 -12.67
N LEU A 109 -0.12 -13.94 -11.61
CA LEU A 109 -0.99 -13.80 -10.45
C LEU A 109 -2.29 -13.07 -10.85
N LYS A 110 -3.43 -13.67 -10.48
CA LYS A 110 -4.75 -13.21 -10.91
C LYS A 110 -5.49 -12.49 -9.79
N ARG A 111 -6.49 -11.68 -10.15
CA ARG A 111 -7.39 -11.05 -9.15
C ARG A 111 -8.06 -12.10 -8.25
N SER A 112 -8.42 -13.27 -8.82
CA SER A 112 -9.02 -14.38 -8.06
C SER A 112 -8.10 -14.95 -6.98
N ASP A 113 -6.79 -14.80 -7.12
CA ASP A 113 -5.80 -15.37 -6.20
C ASP A 113 -5.62 -14.51 -4.95
N LEU A 114 -6.03 -13.23 -5.00
CA LEU A 114 -5.84 -12.24 -3.93
C LEU A 114 -6.38 -12.72 -2.58
N LYS A 115 -7.53 -13.40 -2.57
CA LYS A 115 -8.18 -13.92 -1.35
C LYS A 115 -7.27 -14.83 -0.52
N ASN A 116 -6.38 -15.56 -1.17
CA ASN A 116 -5.45 -16.49 -0.53
C ASN A 116 -3.98 -16.06 -0.71
N CYS A 117 -3.75 -14.85 -1.21
CA CYS A 117 -2.42 -14.35 -1.46
C CYS A 117 -1.70 -14.03 -0.15
N GLU A 118 -0.42 -14.39 -0.08
CA GLU A 118 0.44 -14.00 1.02
C GLU A 118 1.27 -12.78 0.64
N TYR A 119 1.71 -12.06 1.67
CA TYR A 119 2.42 -10.81 1.50
C TYR A 119 3.62 -10.72 2.42
N ASP A 120 4.67 -10.09 1.91
CA ASP A 120 5.79 -9.62 2.71
C ASP A 120 5.64 -8.13 2.98
N ILE A 121 5.94 -7.69 4.20
CA ILE A 121 5.93 -6.28 4.56
C ILE A 121 7.37 -5.76 4.50
N VAL A 122 7.58 -4.63 3.84
CA VAL A 122 8.91 -4.06 3.62
C VAL A 122 8.96 -2.56 3.89
N GLU A 123 10.11 -2.08 4.34
CA GLU A 123 10.49 -0.66 4.33
C GLU A 123 11.23 -0.35 3.04
N VAL A 124 10.81 0.69 2.31
CA VAL A 124 11.53 1.17 1.13
C VAL A 124 12.74 2.00 1.57
N THR A 125 13.95 1.57 1.22
CA THR A 125 15.18 2.24 1.66
C THR A 125 15.80 3.14 0.61
N GLU A 126 15.59 2.84 -0.67
CA GLU A 126 16.09 3.61 -1.79
C GLU A 126 15.18 3.48 -3.00
N VAL A 127 15.03 4.57 -3.74
CA VAL A 127 14.25 4.62 -4.98
C VAL A 127 15.11 5.31 -6.02
N THR A 128 15.35 4.63 -7.14
CA THR A 128 16.05 5.17 -8.30
C THR A 128 15.17 5.06 -9.54
N ASP A 129 15.65 5.60 -10.67
CA ASP A 129 14.95 5.46 -11.95
C ASP A 129 14.94 4.01 -12.48
N SER A 130 15.84 3.16 -11.98
CA SER A 130 16.07 1.80 -12.49
C SER A 130 15.65 0.70 -11.52
N TRP A 131 15.75 0.92 -10.20
CA TRP A 131 15.41 -0.07 -9.18
C TRP A 131 14.92 0.58 -7.88
N ILE A 132 14.37 -0.25 -6.99
CA ILE A 132 13.92 0.10 -5.65
C ILE A 132 14.53 -0.89 -4.66
N ASP A 133 15.23 -0.41 -3.65
CA ASP A 133 15.75 -1.24 -2.57
C ASP A 133 14.80 -1.24 -1.38
N VAL A 134 14.60 -2.43 -0.81
CA VAL A 134 13.69 -2.63 0.32
C VAL A 134 14.32 -3.50 1.41
N LEU A 135 13.89 -3.29 2.65
CA LEU A 135 14.20 -4.15 3.80
C LEU A 135 12.95 -4.89 4.25
N PHE A 136 13.06 -6.20 4.44
CA PHE A 136 11.97 -6.99 4.98
C PHE A 136 11.74 -6.68 6.45
N LEU A 137 10.48 -6.61 6.83
CA LEU A 137 10.03 -6.46 8.20
C LEU A 137 9.41 -7.77 8.69
N GLU A 138 9.56 -8.05 9.97
CA GLU A 138 8.91 -9.14 10.67
C GLU A 138 8.14 -8.62 11.87
N LYS A 139 7.02 -9.27 12.17
CA LYS A 139 6.17 -8.93 13.31
C LYS A 139 6.90 -9.24 14.61
N VAL A 140 6.81 -8.35 15.59
CA VAL A 140 7.35 -8.55 16.93
C VAL A 140 6.39 -9.41 17.74
N SER A 141 6.89 -10.51 18.29
CA SER A 141 6.10 -11.41 19.16
C SER A 141 5.49 -10.65 20.32
N GLY A 142 4.21 -10.92 20.62
CA GLY A 142 3.45 -10.25 21.68
C GLY A 142 2.77 -8.94 21.26
N TYR A 143 3.08 -8.39 20.09
CA TYR A 143 2.43 -7.19 19.54
C TYR A 143 1.53 -7.53 18.36
N SER A 144 0.44 -6.80 18.16
CA SER A 144 -0.45 -6.97 17.01
C SER A 144 0.06 -6.26 15.75
N SER A 145 0.66 -5.08 15.92
CA SER A 145 0.94 -4.08 14.89
C SER A 145 2.40 -3.63 14.84
N VAL A 146 3.27 -4.15 15.71
CA VAL A 146 4.68 -3.72 15.79
C VAL A 146 5.57 -4.64 14.96
N PHE A 147 6.39 -4.04 14.10
CA PHE A 147 7.28 -4.71 13.17
C PHE A 147 8.70 -4.18 13.30
N LYS A 148 9.68 -5.06 13.10
CA LYS A 148 11.11 -4.72 13.12
C LYS A 148 11.79 -5.23 11.86
N CYS A 149 12.98 -4.71 11.57
CA CYS A 149 13.79 -5.20 10.46
C CYS A 149 14.12 -6.69 10.67
N LYS A 150 13.76 -7.51 9.68
CA LYS A 150 14.04 -8.94 9.66
C LYS A 150 15.53 -9.17 9.45
N LEU A 151 16.10 -10.03 10.28
CA LEU A 151 17.51 -10.41 10.19
C LEU A 151 17.66 -11.82 9.65
N SER A 152 18.68 -12.05 8.84
CA SER A 152 19.11 -13.40 8.46
C SER A 152 19.81 -14.10 9.62
N SER A 153 20.09 -15.40 9.50
CA SER A 153 20.83 -16.18 10.51
C SER A 153 22.20 -15.57 10.86
N GLY A 154 22.81 -14.82 9.92
CA GLY A 154 24.06 -14.08 10.14
C GLY A 154 23.89 -12.69 10.76
N ARG A 155 22.70 -12.34 11.28
CA ARG A 155 22.34 -11.01 11.80
C ARG A 155 22.46 -9.86 10.80
N GLN A 156 22.45 -10.18 9.51
CA GLN A 156 22.42 -9.18 8.44
C GLN A 156 20.97 -8.82 8.15
N LYS A 157 20.71 -7.54 7.86
CA LYS A 157 19.36 -7.10 7.47
C LYS A 157 18.96 -7.80 6.17
N MET A 158 17.76 -8.37 6.16
CA MET A 158 17.23 -9.03 4.97
C MET A 158 16.70 -7.96 4.01
N SER A 159 17.29 -7.86 2.82
CA SER A 159 16.95 -6.86 1.81
C SER A 159 16.71 -7.48 0.44
N MET A 160 16.09 -6.71 -0.46
CA MET A 160 15.89 -7.06 -1.86
C MET A 160 15.98 -5.80 -2.72
N THR A 161 16.58 -5.94 -3.89
CA THR A 161 16.54 -4.95 -4.97
C THR A 161 15.47 -5.38 -5.96
N ILE A 162 14.48 -4.52 -6.20
CA ILE A 162 13.37 -4.75 -7.11
C ILE A 162 13.61 -3.90 -8.36
N ASP A 163 13.75 -4.54 -9.52
CA ASP A 163 13.85 -3.82 -10.78
C ASP A 163 12.57 -3.02 -11.04
N ARG A 164 12.67 -1.85 -11.67
CA ARG A 164 11.49 -1.06 -12.03
C ARG A 164 10.58 -1.77 -13.03
N THR A 165 11.03 -2.78 -13.77
CA THR A 165 10.14 -3.64 -14.56
C THR A 165 9.17 -4.44 -13.68
N GLU A 166 9.57 -4.81 -12.46
CA GLU A 166 8.77 -5.56 -11.49
C GLU A 166 7.91 -4.67 -10.57
N LEU A 167 7.61 -3.44 -10.97
CA LEU A 167 6.87 -2.47 -10.15
C LEU A 167 5.54 -3.01 -9.59
N LEU A 168 4.89 -3.91 -10.34
CA LEU A 168 3.64 -4.55 -9.93
C LEU A 168 3.78 -5.53 -8.75
N ARG A 169 5.01 -5.78 -8.27
CA ARG A 169 5.27 -6.51 -7.02
C ARG A 169 4.71 -5.78 -5.80
N PHE A 170 4.60 -4.46 -5.85
CA PHE A 170 4.06 -3.64 -4.78
C PHE A 170 2.52 -3.68 -4.76
N SER A 171 1.95 -4.20 -3.68
CA SER A 171 0.50 -4.41 -3.52
C SER A 171 -0.23 -3.19 -2.97
N HIS A 172 0.24 -2.61 -1.85
CA HIS A 172 -0.35 -1.41 -1.25
C HIS A 172 0.60 -0.82 -0.22
N GLN A 173 0.45 0.48 0.03
CA GLN A 173 1.12 1.17 1.13
C GLN A 173 0.42 0.80 2.45
N ILE A 174 1.22 0.56 3.49
CA ILE A 174 0.75 0.37 4.85
C ILE A 174 1.10 1.63 5.64
N PRO A 175 0.12 2.38 6.17
CA PRO A 175 0.39 3.50 7.05
C PRO A 175 1.19 3.04 8.25
N ALA A 176 2.26 3.78 8.55
CA ALA A 176 3.21 3.40 9.57
C ALA A 176 3.81 4.64 10.22
N PHE A 177 4.17 4.51 11.49
CA PHE A 177 5.03 5.47 12.15
C PHE A 177 6.16 4.75 12.89
N LYS A 178 7.31 5.42 12.97
CA LYS A 178 8.49 4.85 13.59
C LYS A 178 8.47 5.15 15.09
N LEU A 179 8.64 4.11 15.90
CA LEU A 179 8.63 4.21 17.35
C LEU A 179 9.93 4.86 17.84
N THR A 180 9.77 5.87 18.69
CA THR A 180 10.83 6.58 19.42
C THR A 180 10.93 6.11 20.87
N GLU A 181 11.90 6.64 21.63
CA GLU A 181 12.12 6.31 23.04
C GLU A 181 10.93 6.67 23.95
N GLU A 182 10.07 7.60 23.53
CA GLU A 182 8.92 8.06 24.31
C GLU A 182 7.81 7.01 24.45
N HIS A 183 7.78 6.00 23.58
CA HIS A 183 6.77 4.94 23.61
C HIS A 183 7.20 3.74 24.48
N ASP A 184 8.40 3.21 24.20
CA ASP A 184 9.11 2.20 25.00
C ASP A 184 10.56 2.15 24.47
N SER A 185 11.54 2.28 25.36
CA SER A 185 12.97 2.19 25.00
C SER A 185 13.34 0.90 24.24
N ASN A 186 12.63 -0.22 24.48
CA ASN A 186 12.88 -1.50 23.83
C ASN A 186 12.33 -1.57 22.40
N LEU A 187 11.41 -0.66 22.03
CA LEU A 187 10.78 -0.62 20.72
C LEU A 187 11.36 0.49 19.83
N LYS A 188 12.34 1.24 20.32
CA LYS A 188 12.99 2.31 19.56
C LYS A 188 13.47 1.81 18.21
N GLY A 189 13.02 2.46 17.15
CA GLY A 189 13.39 2.16 15.76
C GLY A 189 12.53 1.09 15.10
N PHE A 190 11.56 0.50 15.80
CA PHE A 190 10.54 -0.37 15.20
C PHE A 190 9.44 0.47 14.53
N TRP A 191 8.59 -0.21 13.78
CA TRP A 191 7.46 0.38 13.08
C TRP A 191 6.16 -0.09 13.72
N GLU A 192 5.29 0.84 14.08
CA GLU A 192 3.90 0.52 14.34
C GLU A 192 3.07 0.78 13.08
N LEU A 193 2.39 -0.27 12.62
CA LEU A 193 1.60 -0.28 11.40
C LEU A 193 0.12 -0.15 11.70
N ASP A 194 -0.63 0.48 10.80
CA ASP A 194 -2.10 0.49 10.85
C ASP A 194 -2.64 -0.95 10.74
N PRO A 195 -3.31 -1.48 11.78
CA PRO A 195 -3.82 -2.85 11.79
C PRO A 195 -4.75 -3.19 10.63
N GLY A 196 -5.53 -2.22 10.14
CA GLY A 196 -6.48 -2.44 9.04
C GLY A 196 -5.79 -2.67 7.70
N ALA A 197 -4.53 -2.23 7.55
CA ALA A 197 -3.73 -2.42 6.34
C ALA A 197 -2.75 -3.60 6.45
N ILE A 198 -2.72 -4.33 7.57
CA ILE A 198 -1.87 -5.51 7.74
C ILE A 198 -2.53 -6.73 7.08
N PRO A 199 -1.86 -7.45 6.18
CA PRO A 199 -2.36 -8.70 5.63
C PRO A 199 -2.74 -9.74 6.70
N VAL A 200 -3.91 -10.36 6.55
CA VAL A 200 -4.57 -11.14 7.60
C VAL A 200 -3.74 -12.31 8.15
N HIS A 201 -2.82 -12.87 7.36
CA HIS A 201 -1.97 -13.97 7.82
C HIS A 201 -0.98 -13.54 8.92
N TYR A 202 -0.65 -12.25 9.04
CA TYR A 202 0.11 -11.73 10.18
C TYR A 202 -0.73 -11.55 11.45
N LEU A 203 -2.06 -11.55 11.35
CA LEU A 203 -2.96 -11.32 12.48
C LEU A 203 -3.43 -12.61 13.16
N ARG A 204 -3.24 -13.76 12.52
CA ARG A 204 -3.53 -15.07 13.12
C ARG A 204 -2.61 -15.27 14.33
N LYS A 205 -3.17 -15.69 15.46
CA LYS A 205 -2.39 -16.05 16.65
C LYS A 205 -1.62 -17.34 16.36
N GLU A 206 -0.32 -17.33 16.63
CA GLU A 206 0.50 -18.54 16.77
C GLU A 206 0.07 -19.33 18.02
#